data_AF-A0AAD7HXT6-F1
#
_entry.id   AF-A0AAD7HXT6-F1
#
_cell.length_a   1.000
_cell.length_b   1.000
_cell.length_c   1.000
_cell.angle_alpha   90.00
_cell.angle_beta   90.00
_cell.angle_gamma   90.00
#
_symmetry.space_group_name_H-M   'P 1'
#
loop_
_entity.id
_entity.type
_entity.pdbx_description
1 polymer ?
#
loop_
_entity_poly.entity_id
_entity_poly.type
_entity_poly.pdbx_seq_one_letter_code
_entity_poly.pdbx_strand_id
1 'polypeptide(L)'
;MKFLFFFIRYVPLFVQISILAIGSPELTPQFHFTPHDCFIWQVYQGVAAILLFSAVDYIIILRVHALYHNHPIVRKLVLVSYGLEITGMVVGLALSLPGIQFDEICVVTGVSDTLLIYGQVICTRQLVRVLQNGRGSTLLFQTFLFGLTVFKFVRALRDGWGDTPLVSLVIRDGTWAFILLFAAVAGDASLYGLKNHTFAGILFGWLLTVFSFSGYHVFLNLDRLSAGPSLPMSQTSTNASPIQFTTRIMTDGERADAIESYELSTLNPTTSGTSR
;
A
#
# COMPACT_ATOMS: atom_id res chain seq x y z
N MET A 1 -9.35 7.93 11.32
CA MET A 1 -8.11 7.82 10.50
C MET A 1 -6.85 7.63 11.35
N LYS A 2 -6.65 8.38 12.45
CA LYS A 2 -5.49 8.21 13.36
C LYS A 2 -5.27 6.76 13.84
N PHE A 3 -6.35 6.06 14.21
CA PHE A 3 -6.28 4.65 14.62
C PHE A 3 -5.79 3.73 13.50
N LEU A 4 -6.27 3.92 12.26
CA LEU A 4 -5.89 3.10 11.11
C LEU A 4 -4.39 3.27 10.76
N PHE A 5 -3.89 4.50 10.87
CA PHE A 5 -2.47 4.78 10.71
C PHE A 5 -1.61 4.05 11.73
N PHE A 6 -2.01 4.11 13.01
CA PHE A 6 -1.33 3.36 14.07
C PHE A 6 -1.40 1.86 13.77
N PHE A 7 -2.58 1.35 13.44
CA PHE A 7 -2.78 -0.07 13.15
C PHE A 7 -1.87 -0.59 12.03
N ILE A 8 -1.86 0.05 10.87
CA ILE A 8 -1.06 -0.36 9.70
C ILE A 8 0.44 -0.31 9.98
N ARG A 9 0.89 0.60 10.84
CA ARG A 9 2.31 0.75 11.16
C ARG A 9 2.79 -0.23 12.23
N TYR A 10 2.03 -0.38 13.31
CA TYR A 10 2.51 -1.11 14.47
C TYR A 10 2.24 -2.61 14.36
N VAL A 11 1.12 -3.02 13.76
CA VAL A 11 0.76 -4.44 13.68
C VAL A 11 1.76 -5.28 12.87
N PRO A 12 2.18 -4.88 11.65
CA PRO A 12 3.18 -5.65 10.91
C PRO A 12 4.51 -5.73 11.65
N LEU A 13 4.94 -4.65 12.31
CA LEU A 13 6.16 -4.62 13.11
C LEU A 13 6.09 -5.61 14.28
N PHE A 14 4.98 -5.63 15.02
CA PHE A 14 4.80 -6.59 16.11
C PHE A 14 4.82 -8.02 15.59
N VAL A 15 4.08 -8.32 14.52
CA VAL A 15 4.06 -9.65 13.91
C VAL A 15 5.46 -10.06 13.45
N GLN A 16 6.20 -9.17 12.80
CA GLN A 16 7.54 -9.44 12.28
C GLN A 16 8.57 -9.65 13.39
N ILE A 17 8.52 -8.84 14.47
CA ILE A 17 9.36 -9.04 15.66
C ILE A 17 9.06 -10.40 16.29
N SER A 18 7.79 -10.76 16.41
CA SER A 18 7.41 -12.04 16.99
C SER A 18 7.82 -13.23 16.10
N ILE A 19 7.74 -13.10 14.76
CA ILE A 19 8.27 -14.11 13.81
C ILE A 19 9.79 -14.26 13.98
N LEU A 20 10.54 -13.15 14.08
CA LEU A 20 11.99 -13.20 14.27
C LEU A 20 12.38 -13.83 15.60
N ALA A 21 11.65 -13.54 16.68
CA ALA A 21 11.91 -14.09 18.00
C ALA A 21 11.75 -15.62 18.02
N ILE A 22 10.69 -16.14 17.40
CA ILE A 22 10.36 -17.58 17.41
C ILE A 22 11.17 -18.34 16.37
N GLY A 23 11.43 -17.73 15.20
CA GLY A 23 12.19 -18.34 14.12
C GLY A 23 13.71 -18.37 14.32
N SER A 24 14.23 -17.79 15.42
CA SER A 24 15.67 -17.75 15.68
C SER A 24 16.16 -19.06 16.34
N PRO A 25 16.96 -19.89 15.63
CA PRO A 25 17.37 -21.21 16.10
C PRO A 25 18.31 -21.17 17.32
N GLU A 26 18.85 -20.01 17.65
CA GLU A 26 19.71 -19.81 18.83
C GLU A 26 18.91 -19.78 20.13
N LEU A 27 17.63 -19.38 20.10
CA LEU A 27 16.76 -19.31 21.28
C LEU A 27 15.88 -20.55 21.44
N THR A 28 15.57 -21.26 20.35
CA THR A 28 14.66 -22.41 20.33
C THR A 28 15.14 -23.66 21.08
N PRO A 29 16.43 -24.05 21.15
CA PRO A 29 16.81 -25.37 21.68
C PRO A 29 16.53 -25.55 23.19
N GLN A 30 16.26 -24.46 23.90
CA GLN A 30 15.92 -24.47 25.33
C GLN A 30 14.41 -24.64 25.57
N PHE A 31 13.56 -24.39 24.58
CA PHE A 31 12.11 -24.43 24.71
C PHE A 31 11.53 -25.55 23.84
N HIS A 32 11.15 -26.66 24.47
CA HIS A 32 10.32 -27.67 23.82
C HIS A 32 8.92 -27.08 23.56
N PHE A 33 8.66 -26.65 22.32
CA PHE A 33 7.34 -26.16 21.93
C PHE A 33 6.36 -27.31 21.81
N THR A 34 5.19 -27.15 22.43
CA THR A 34 4.10 -28.12 22.27
C THR A 34 3.39 -27.84 20.94
N PRO A 35 2.88 -28.84 20.21
CA PRO A 35 2.13 -28.63 18.96
C PRO A 35 0.97 -27.63 19.10
N HIS A 36 0.39 -27.53 20.30
CA HIS A 36 -0.66 -26.56 20.63
C HIS A 36 -0.18 -25.11 20.56
N ASP A 37 1.07 -24.82 20.94
CA ASP A 37 1.63 -23.47 20.91
C ASP A 37 1.89 -23.03 19.45
N CYS A 38 2.38 -23.96 18.60
CA CYS A 38 2.51 -23.72 17.16
C CYS A 38 1.16 -23.40 16.51
N PHE A 39 0.09 -24.09 16.92
CA PHE A 39 -1.26 -23.83 16.41
C PHE A 39 -1.75 -22.44 16.77
N ILE A 40 -1.65 -22.04 18.04
CA ILE A 40 -2.04 -20.68 18.49
C ILE A 40 -1.24 -19.62 17.73
N TRP A 41 0.06 -19.86 17.57
CA TRP A 41 0.95 -18.99 16.83
C TRP A 41 0.53 -18.80 15.37
N GLN A 42 0.20 -19.90 14.67
CA GLN A 42 -0.26 -19.85 13.29
C GLN A 42 -1.60 -19.12 13.16
N VAL A 43 -2.53 -19.32 14.09
CA VAL A 43 -3.81 -18.58 14.14
C VAL A 43 -3.54 -17.09 14.31
N TYR A 44 -2.66 -16.71 15.23
CA TYR A 44 -2.30 -15.31 15.47
C TYR A 44 -1.75 -14.63 14.21
N GLN A 45 -0.82 -15.29 13.53
CA GLN A 45 -0.23 -14.79 12.29
C GLN A 45 -1.27 -14.65 11.17
N GLY A 46 -2.16 -15.64 11.02
CA GLY A 46 -3.26 -15.60 10.05
C GLY A 46 -4.25 -14.48 10.31
N VAL A 47 -4.68 -14.31 11.56
CA VAL A 47 -5.59 -13.21 11.95
C VAL A 47 -4.95 -11.85 11.69
N ALA A 48 -3.68 -11.68 12.06
CA ALA A 48 -2.98 -10.43 11.82
C ALA A 48 -2.86 -10.10 10.32
N ALA A 49 -2.58 -11.11 9.48
CA ALA A 49 -2.57 -10.95 8.03
C ALA A 49 -3.94 -10.50 7.49
N ILE A 50 -5.03 -11.17 7.88
CA ILE A 50 -6.40 -10.80 7.47
C ILE A 50 -6.71 -9.35 7.84
N LEU A 51 -6.35 -8.94 9.06
CA LEU A 51 -6.58 -7.55 9.49
C LEU A 51 -5.78 -6.56 8.64
N LEU A 52 -4.54 -6.88 8.27
CA LEU A 52 -3.73 -6.01 7.41
C LEU A 52 -4.27 -5.89 5.98
N PHE A 53 -4.63 -7.01 5.36
CA PHE A 53 -5.30 -7.00 4.06
C PHE A 53 -6.59 -6.16 4.12
N SER A 54 -7.44 -6.43 5.12
CA SER A 54 -8.70 -5.71 5.31
C SER A 54 -8.52 -4.20 5.47
N ALA A 55 -7.44 -3.76 6.15
CA ALA A 55 -7.13 -2.35 6.34
C ALA A 55 -6.70 -1.66 5.04
N VAL A 56 -5.95 -2.37 4.18
CA VAL A 56 -5.51 -1.86 2.89
C VAL A 56 -6.67 -1.77 1.91
N ASP A 57 -7.50 -2.81 1.84
CA ASP A 57 -8.69 -2.81 1.00
C ASP A 57 -9.65 -1.70 1.42
N TYR A 58 -9.80 -1.49 2.74
CA TYR A 58 -10.56 -0.37 3.26
C TYR A 58 -10.03 1.00 2.78
N ILE A 59 -8.72 1.21 2.73
CA ILE A 59 -8.14 2.46 2.18
C ILE A 59 -8.46 2.62 0.69
N ILE A 60 -8.35 1.55 -0.09
CA ILE A 60 -8.68 1.58 -1.53
C ILE A 60 -10.17 1.92 -1.70
N ILE A 61 -11.05 1.30 -0.93
CA ILE A 61 -12.49 1.56 -0.94
C ILE A 61 -12.80 3.01 -0.55
N LEU A 62 -12.13 3.55 0.47
CA LEU A 62 -12.29 4.96 0.85
C LEU A 62 -11.95 5.91 -0.31
N ARG A 63 -10.88 5.63 -1.05
CA ARG A 63 -10.49 6.42 -2.23
C ARG A 63 -11.53 6.31 -3.35
N VAL A 64 -12.02 5.11 -3.62
CA VAL A 64 -13.09 4.88 -4.60
C VAL A 64 -14.36 5.63 -4.17
N HIS A 65 -14.71 5.60 -2.88
CA HIS A 65 -15.87 6.31 -2.35
C HIS A 65 -15.75 7.83 -2.49
N ALA A 66 -14.57 8.38 -2.23
CA ALA A 66 -14.31 9.81 -2.42
C ALA A 66 -14.45 10.21 -3.91
N LEU A 67 -14.03 9.34 -4.83
CA LEU A 67 -14.10 9.60 -6.27
C LEU A 67 -15.51 9.37 -6.86
N TYR A 68 -16.29 8.45 -6.29
CA TYR A 68 -17.62 8.04 -6.79
C TYR A 68 -18.79 8.67 -6.03
N HIS A 69 -18.69 9.95 -5.68
CA HIS A 69 -19.71 10.65 -4.89
C HIS A 69 -21.14 10.53 -5.47
N ASN A 70 -21.30 10.34 -6.79
CA ASN A 70 -22.59 10.41 -7.47
C ASN A 70 -23.19 9.07 -7.97
N HIS A 71 -22.53 7.92 -7.80
CA HIS A 71 -23.07 6.63 -8.30
C HIS A 71 -23.28 5.59 -7.19
N PRO A 72 -24.49 5.50 -6.60
CA PRO A 72 -24.78 4.62 -5.47
C PRO A 72 -24.66 3.13 -5.81
N ILE A 73 -24.81 2.75 -7.09
CA ILE A 73 -24.69 1.37 -7.57
C ILE A 73 -23.26 0.86 -7.38
N VAL A 74 -22.27 1.64 -7.80
CA VAL A 74 -20.85 1.27 -7.67
C VAL A 74 -20.47 1.15 -6.20
N ARG A 75 -20.98 2.05 -5.35
CA ARG A 75 -20.76 1.97 -3.90
C ARG A 75 -21.30 0.66 -3.31
N LYS A 76 -22.55 0.29 -3.65
CA LYS A 76 -23.14 -0.96 -3.17
C LYS A 76 -22.35 -2.17 -3.67
N LEU A 77 -21.96 -2.19 -4.94
CA LEU A 77 -21.18 -3.27 -5.54
C LEU A 77 -19.85 -3.46 -4.80
N VAL A 78 -19.08 -2.39 -4.61
CA VAL A 78 -17.78 -2.43 -3.91
C VAL A 78 -17.93 -2.91 -2.47
N LEU A 79 -18.94 -2.43 -1.75
CA LEU A 79 -19.18 -2.83 -0.35
C LEU A 79 -19.58 -4.30 -0.23
N VAL A 80 -20.46 -4.78 -1.10
CA VAL A 80 -20.88 -6.20 -1.13
C VAL A 80 -19.68 -7.09 -1.42
N SER A 81 -18.87 -6.73 -2.41
CA SER A 81 -17.71 -7.53 -2.76
C SER A 81 -16.62 -7.53 -1.68
N TYR A 82 -16.42 -6.42 -0.98
CA TYR A 82 -15.54 -6.37 0.20
C TYR A 82 -16.03 -7.30 1.32
N GLY A 83 -17.33 -7.29 1.63
CA GLY A 83 -17.90 -8.21 2.62
C GLY A 83 -17.71 -9.68 2.24
N LEU A 84 -17.87 -9.99 0.95
CA LEU A 84 -17.64 -11.34 0.41
C LEU A 84 -16.17 -11.75 0.54
N GLU A 85 -15.23 -10.85 0.27
CA GLU A 85 -13.80 -11.09 0.40
C GLU A 85 -13.40 -11.37 1.85
N ILE A 86 -13.82 -10.54 2.80
CA ILE A 86 -13.54 -10.74 4.23
C ILE A 86 -14.11 -12.06 4.72
N THR A 87 -15.34 -12.39 4.33
CA THR A 87 -15.96 -13.67 4.67
C THR A 87 -15.16 -14.83 4.09
N GLY A 88 -14.72 -14.71 2.84
CA GLY A 88 -13.86 -15.69 2.17
C GLY A 88 -12.53 -15.91 2.89
N MET A 89 -11.86 -14.84 3.34
CA MET A 89 -10.61 -14.93 4.10
C MET A 89 -10.81 -15.61 5.47
N VAL A 90 -11.86 -15.25 6.20
CA VAL A 90 -12.16 -15.84 7.52
C VAL A 90 -12.51 -17.32 7.41
N VAL A 91 -13.37 -17.69 6.46
CA VAL A 91 -13.73 -19.08 6.21
C VAL A 91 -12.52 -19.86 5.70
N GLY A 92 -11.73 -19.28 4.80
CA GLY A 92 -10.49 -19.88 4.30
C GLY A 92 -9.51 -20.19 5.43
N LEU A 93 -9.28 -19.24 6.34
CA LEU A 93 -8.45 -19.47 7.52
C LEU A 93 -9.03 -20.58 8.39
N ALA A 94 -10.32 -20.51 8.76
CA ALA A 94 -10.96 -21.51 9.62
C ALA A 94 -10.89 -22.94 9.05
N LEU A 95 -11.04 -23.09 7.73
CA LEU A 95 -10.92 -24.37 7.04
C LEU A 95 -9.48 -24.85 6.88
N SER A 96 -8.51 -23.93 6.86
CA SER A 96 -7.09 -24.29 6.75
C SER A 96 -6.53 -24.81 8.07
N LEU A 97 -7.08 -24.39 9.21
CA LEU A 97 -6.60 -24.76 10.55
C LEU A 97 -6.60 -26.27 10.86
N PRO A 98 -7.67 -27.06 10.62
CA PRO A 98 -7.75 -28.43 11.12
C PRO A 98 -6.84 -29.46 10.44
N GLY A 99 -6.24 -29.16 9.28
CA GLY A 99 -5.48 -30.14 8.50
C GLY A 99 -3.98 -29.86 8.37
N ILE A 100 -3.46 -28.90 9.15
CA ILE A 100 -2.03 -28.57 9.18
C ILE A 100 -1.34 -29.50 10.18
N GLN A 101 -0.34 -30.25 9.70
CA GLN A 101 0.62 -30.92 10.57
C GLN A 101 1.85 -30.02 10.75
N PHE A 102 2.29 -29.89 12.00
CA PHE A 102 3.43 -29.06 12.37
C PHE A 102 4.64 -29.94 12.67
N ASP A 103 5.80 -29.52 12.19
CA ASP A 103 7.09 -30.07 12.60
C ASP A 103 7.53 -29.50 13.96
N GLU A 104 8.61 -30.05 14.53
CA GLU A 104 9.18 -29.59 15.81
C GLU A 104 9.63 -28.12 15.80
N ILE A 105 9.89 -27.57 14.61
CA ILE A 105 10.23 -26.16 14.37
C ILE A 105 9.00 -25.29 14.03
N CYS A 106 7.78 -25.77 14.33
CA CYS A 106 6.50 -25.13 13.97
C CYS A 106 6.37 -24.79 12.47
N VAL A 107 7.10 -25.49 11.59
CA VAL A 107 7.00 -25.31 10.13
C VAL A 107 5.91 -26.21 9.58
N VAL A 108 5.08 -25.67 8.67
CA VAL A 108 4.05 -26.42 7.94
C VAL A 108 4.74 -27.33 6.94
N THR A 109 4.85 -28.62 7.26
CA THR A 109 5.55 -29.62 6.43
C THR A 109 4.67 -30.27 5.37
N GLY A 110 3.36 -30.18 5.51
CA GLY A 110 2.44 -30.66 4.50
C GLY A 110 1.00 -30.26 4.80
N VAL A 111 0.32 -29.80 3.77
CA VAL A 111 -1.13 -29.79 3.74
C VAL A 111 -1.55 -31.17 3.26
N SER A 112 -2.23 -31.94 4.12
CA SER A 112 -2.72 -33.27 3.74
C SER A 112 -3.54 -33.19 2.45
N ASP A 113 -3.30 -34.07 1.47
CA ASP A 113 -4.07 -34.13 0.21
C ASP A 113 -5.58 -34.31 0.46
N THR A 114 -5.94 -34.79 1.65
CA THR A 114 -7.33 -34.93 2.12
C THR A 114 -8.04 -33.58 2.25
N LEU A 115 -7.32 -32.49 2.55
CA LEU A 115 -7.85 -31.12 2.61
C LEU A 115 -8.23 -30.59 1.21
N LEU A 116 -7.47 -30.97 0.18
CA LEU A 116 -7.82 -30.66 -1.22
C LEU A 116 -9.13 -31.35 -1.62
N ILE A 117 -9.31 -32.60 -1.18
CA ILE A 117 -10.50 -33.40 -1.50
C ILE A 117 -11.74 -32.90 -0.71
N TYR A 118 -11.60 -32.65 0.60
CA TYR A 118 -12.70 -32.13 1.43
C TYR A 118 -13.09 -30.69 1.05
N GLY A 119 -12.10 -29.85 0.71
CA GLY A 119 -12.31 -28.50 0.20
C GLY A 119 -13.11 -28.48 -1.11
N GLN A 120 -12.86 -29.44 -2.01
CA GLN A 120 -13.63 -29.58 -3.26
C GLN A 120 -15.09 -29.98 -3.03
N VAL A 121 -15.39 -30.82 -2.03
CA VAL A 121 -16.75 -31.35 -1.79
C VAL A 121 -17.67 -30.35 -1.08
N ILE A 122 -17.14 -29.46 -0.21
CA ILE A 122 -17.96 -28.45 0.49
C ILE A 122 -18.05 -27.13 -0.30
N CYS A 123 -17.05 -26.80 -1.13
CA CYS A 123 -17.13 -25.63 -2.04
C CYS A 123 -18.11 -25.79 -3.20
N THR A 124 -18.60 -27.00 -3.49
CA THR A 124 -19.35 -27.28 -4.74
C THR A 124 -20.79 -26.79 -4.76
N ARG A 125 -21.42 -26.40 -3.65
CA ARG A 125 -22.84 -26.00 -3.66
C ARG A 125 -23.14 -24.49 -3.64
N GLN A 126 -22.19 -23.64 -3.24
CA GLN A 126 -22.34 -22.16 -3.31
C GLN A 126 -21.10 -21.46 -3.93
N LEU A 127 -19.91 -22.06 -3.84
CA LEU A 127 -18.65 -21.46 -4.31
C LEU A 127 -18.33 -21.79 -5.79
N VAL A 128 -18.89 -22.86 -6.36
CA VAL A 128 -18.50 -23.36 -7.69
C VAL A 128 -18.96 -22.51 -8.87
N ARG A 129 -20.04 -21.71 -8.77
CA ARG A 129 -20.38 -20.77 -9.85
C ARG A 129 -19.43 -19.57 -9.94
N VAL A 130 -18.72 -19.24 -8.86
CA VAL A 130 -17.68 -18.19 -8.85
C VAL A 130 -16.30 -18.77 -9.17
N LEU A 131 -16.05 -20.04 -8.84
CA LEU A 131 -14.76 -20.71 -9.05
C LEU A 131 -14.52 -21.29 -10.46
N GLN A 132 -15.53 -21.45 -11.32
CA GLN A 132 -15.35 -22.19 -12.57
C GLN A 132 -14.51 -21.48 -13.67
N ASN A 133 -14.09 -20.23 -13.45
CA ASN A 133 -13.15 -19.50 -14.33
C ASN A 133 -11.89 -18.96 -13.63
N GLY A 134 -11.69 -19.19 -12.32
CA GLY A 134 -10.73 -18.39 -11.56
C GLY A 134 -9.97 -19.16 -10.49
N ARG A 135 -8.83 -19.76 -10.87
CA ARG A 135 -7.76 -20.15 -9.93
C ARG A 135 -7.05 -18.95 -9.26
N GLY A 136 -7.72 -17.80 -9.17
CA GLY A 136 -7.18 -16.57 -8.61
C GLY A 136 -8.27 -15.63 -8.10
N SER A 137 -9.37 -16.14 -7.54
CA SER A 137 -10.54 -15.30 -7.16
C SER A 137 -10.17 -14.07 -6.31
N THR A 138 -9.27 -14.20 -5.34
CA THR A 138 -8.78 -13.07 -4.53
C THR A 138 -7.93 -12.11 -5.37
N LEU A 139 -7.00 -12.63 -6.17
CA LEU A 139 -6.17 -11.83 -7.09
C LEU A 139 -7.00 -11.11 -8.17
N LEU A 140 -8.01 -11.77 -8.71
CA LEU A 140 -8.94 -11.21 -9.70
C LEU A 140 -9.80 -10.12 -9.07
N PHE A 141 -10.26 -10.30 -7.83
CA PHE A 141 -11.00 -9.28 -7.12
C PHE A 141 -10.12 -8.06 -6.82
N GLN A 142 -8.91 -8.27 -6.32
CA GLN A 142 -7.92 -7.21 -6.11
C GLN A 142 -7.63 -6.45 -7.42
N THR A 143 -7.42 -7.19 -8.51
CA THR A 143 -7.13 -6.63 -9.84
C THR A 143 -8.34 -5.91 -10.41
N PHE A 144 -9.55 -6.39 -10.15
CA PHE A 144 -10.80 -5.78 -10.59
C PHE A 144 -11.09 -4.47 -9.86
N LEU A 145 -11.03 -4.46 -8.53
CA LEU A 145 -11.17 -3.22 -7.75
C LEU A 145 -10.11 -2.20 -8.16
N PHE A 146 -8.86 -2.64 -8.30
CA PHE A 146 -7.80 -1.78 -8.78
C PHE A 146 -8.05 -1.26 -10.20
N GLY A 147 -8.42 -2.14 -11.13
CA GLY A 147 -8.72 -1.79 -12.51
C GLY A 147 -9.86 -0.78 -12.62
N LEU A 148 -10.92 -0.92 -11.81
CA LEU A 148 -11.99 0.08 -11.70
C LEU A 148 -11.46 1.42 -11.17
N THR A 149 -10.57 1.38 -10.17
CA THR A 149 -9.97 2.58 -9.59
C THR A 149 -9.12 3.31 -10.64
N VAL A 150 -8.23 2.60 -11.34
CA VAL A 150 -7.38 3.15 -12.40
C VAL A 150 -8.19 3.64 -13.58
N PHE A 151 -9.13 2.84 -14.09
CA PHE A 151 -9.93 3.22 -15.26
C PHE A 151 -10.68 4.52 -15.03
N LYS A 152 -11.30 4.67 -13.86
CA LYS A 152 -11.99 5.91 -13.51
C LYS A 152 -11.06 7.05 -13.25
N PHE A 153 -9.90 6.77 -12.66
CA PHE A 153 -8.87 7.77 -12.47
C PHE A 153 -8.40 8.33 -13.81
N VAL A 154 -8.06 7.46 -14.76
CA VAL A 154 -7.64 7.82 -16.12
C VAL A 154 -8.74 8.59 -16.83
N ARG A 155 -10.01 8.18 -16.66
CA ARG A 155 -11.14 8.93 -17.22
C ARG A 155 -11.26 10.32 -16.60
N ALA A 156 -11.15 10.45 -15.27
CA ALA A 156 -11.19 11.72 -14.58
C ALA A 156 -10.05 12.66 -15.03
N LEU A 157 -8.85 12.12 -15.24
CA LEU A 157 -7.74 12.88 -15.84
C LEU A 157 -8.06 13.37 -17.24
N ARG A 158 -8.63 12.50 -18.07
CA ARG A 158 -8.95 12.82 -19.47
C ARG A 158 -10.07 13.85 -19.59
N ASP A 159 -10.97 13.90 -18.61
CA ASP A 159 -12.05 14.89 -18.52
C ASP A 159 -11.57 16.27 -18.00
N GLY A 160 -10.25 16.52 -17.95
CA GLY A 160 -9.66 17.85 -17.74
C GLY A 160 -9.19 18.15 -16.30
N TRP A 161 -9.22 17.17 -15.38
CA TRP A 161 -8.63 17.34 -14.04
C TRP A 161 -7.10 17.22 -14.01
N GLY A 162 -6.47 16.91 -15.14
CA GLY A 162 -5.02 16.67 -15.24
C GLY A 162 -4.11 17.85 -14.90
N ASP A 163 -4.59 19.09 -14.97
CA ASP A 163 -3.78 20.29 -14.70
C ASP A 163 -3.51 20.56 -13.22
N THR A 164 -4.09 19.78 -12.30
CA THR A 164 -3.71 19.86 -10.89
C THR A 164 -2.51 18.93 -10.61
N PRO A 165 -1.30 19.47 -10.35
CA PRO A 165 -0.09 18.66 -10.14
C PRO A 165 -0.22 17.68 -8.96
N LEU A 166 -1.14 17.97 -8.03
CA LEU A 166 -1.46 17.12 -6.87
C LEU A 166 -2.03 15.76 -7.28
N VAL A 167 -2.90 15.73 -8.31
CA VAL A 167 -3.58 14.53 -8.78
C VAL A 167 -2.57 13.57 -9.41
N SER A 168 -1.67 14.09 -10.25
CA SER A 168 -0.56 13.33 -10.87
C SER A 168 0.35 12.66 -9.85
N LEU A 169 0.72 13.38 -8.78
CA LEU A 169 1.59 12.85 -7.72
C LEU A 169 0.95 11.64 -7.01
N VAL A 170 -0.34 11.74 -6.68
CA VAL A 170 -1.09 10.70 -5.97
C VAL A 170 -1.21 9.42 -6.81
N ILE A 171 -1.36 9.54 -8.14
CA ILE A 171 -1.40 8.39 -9.05
C ILE A 171 -0.08 7.67 -9.05
N ARG A 172 1.00 8.41 -9.29
CA ARG A 172 2.32 7.81 -9.47
C ARG A 172 2.69 7.03 -8.22
N ASP A 173 2.50 7.64 -7.05
CA ASP A 173 2.78 7.01 -5.76
C ASP A 173 1.83 5.83 -5.48
N GLY A 174 0.54 5.97 -5.80
CA GLY A 174 -0.45 4.90 -5.67
C GLY A 174 -0.19 3.71 -6.61
N THR A 175 0.35 3.97 -7.80
CA THR A 175 0.66 2.96 -8.82
C THR A 175 1.89 2.15 -8.40
N TRP A 176 2.93 2.81 -7.88
CA TRP A 176 4.08 2.13 -7.29
C TRP A 176 3.68 1.20 -6.14
N ALA A 177 2.89 1.71 -5.20
CA ALA A 177 2.38 0.91 -4.09
C ALA A 177 1.57 -0.31 -4.57
N PHE A 178 0.75 -0.14 -5.60
CA PHE A 178 -0.01 -1.25 -6.18
C PHE A 178 0.87 -2.27 -6.89
N ILE A 179 1.83 -1.84 -7.72
CA ILE A 179 2.75 -2.75 -8.41
C ILE A 179 3.51 -3.60 -7.40
N LEU A 180 3.96 -3.00 -6.29
CA LEU A 180 4.62 -3.71 -5.21
C LEU A 180 3.71 -4.73 -4.54
N LEU A 181 2.45 -4.36 -4.26
CA LEU A 181 1.46 -5.29 -3.69
C LEU A 181 1.14 -6.44 -4.64
N PHE A 182 0.94 -6.16 -5.93
CA PHE A 182 0.71 -7.17 -6.94
C PHE A 182 1.90 -8.12 -7.07
N ALA A 183 3.12 -7.59 -7.12
CA ALA A 183 4.34 -8.39 -7.18
C ALA A 183 4.51 -9.27 -5.93
N ALA A 184 4.18 -8.76 -4.74
CA ALA A 184 4.23 -9.53 -3.50
C ALA A 184 3.23 -10.70 -3.52
N VAL A 185 1.95 -10.43 -3.82
CA VAL A 185 0.93 -11.50 -3.85
C VAL A 185 1.17 -12.48 -5.00
N ALA A 186 1.63 -12.02 -6.17
CA ALA A 186 2.01 -12.89 -7.27
C ALA A 186 3.25 -13.73 -6.92
N GLY A 187 4.20 -13.16 -6.19
CA GLY A 187 5.35 -13.88 -5.63
C GLY A 187 4.90 -15.00 -4.70
N ASP A 188 4.09 -14.68 -3.70
CA ASP A 188 3.51 -15.67 -2.78
C ASP A 188 2.79 -16.78 -3.54
N ALA A 189 1.89 -16.44 -4.45
CA ALA A 189 1.14 -17.41 -5.25
C ALA A 189 2.07 -18.29 -6.10
N SER A 190 3.11 -17.70 -6.69
CA SER A 190 4.10 -18.43 -7.49
C SER A 190 4.87 -19.41 -6.62
N LEU A 191 5.27 -19.01 -5.42
CA LEU A 191 6.02 -19.89 -4.52
C LEU A 191 5.18 -20.98 -3.88
N TYR A 192 3.90 -20.74 -3.59
CA TYR A 192 2.99 -21.82 -3.23
C TYR A 192 2.78 -22.81 -4.38
N GLY A 193 2.94 -22.38 -5.64
CA GLY A 193 2.96 -23.26 -6.80
C GLY A 193 4.25 -24.07 -6.95
N LEU A 194 5.34 -23.68 -6.29
CA LEU A 194 6.60 -24.41 -6.31
C LEU A 194 6.60 -25.51 -5.23
N LYS A 195 7.28 -26.62 -5.51
CA LYS A 195 7.39 -27.78 -4.60
C LYS A 195 8.16 -27.49 -3.30
N ASN A 196 8.84 -26.34 -3.22
CA ASN A 196 9.71 -25.98 -2.10
C ASN A 196 8.99 -25.00 -1.16
N HIS A 197 8.37 -25.51 -0.12
CA HIS A 197 7.58 -24.72 0.85
C HIS A 197 8.44 -23.86 1.81
N THR A 198 9.75 -24.08 1.86
CA THR A 198 10.68 -23.39 2.78
C THR A 198 10.69 -21.87 2.62
N PHE A 199 10.41 -21.37 1.41
CA PHE A 199 10.46 -19.93 1.13
C PHE A 199 9.18 -19.17 1.52
N ALA A 200 8.08 -19.86 1.83
CA ALA A 200 6.80 -19.22 2.13
C ALA A 200 6.88 -18.29 3.36
N GLY A 201 7.65 -18.67 4.39
CA GLY A 201 7.83 -17.84 5.59
C GLY A 201 8.59 -16.53 5.32
N ILE A 202 9.62 -16.58 4.47
CA ILE A 202 10.43 -15.40 4.11
C ILE A 202 9.55 -14.38 3.37
N LEU A 203 8.78 -14.85 2.39
CA LEU A 203 7.88 -14.03 1.60
C LEU A 203 6.77 -13.39 2.41
N PHE A 204 6.20 -14.12 3.37
CA PHE A 204 5.22 -13.54 4.28
C PHE A 204 5.79 -12.34 5.03
N GLY A 205 7.05 -12.42 5.49
CA GLY A 205 7.75 -11.27 6.09
C GLY A 205 7.92 -10.10 5.12
N TRP A 206 8.29 -10.37 3.86
CA TRP A 206 8.36 -9.33 2.81
C TRP A 206 7.01 -8.71 2.49
N LEU A 207 5.95 -9.51 2.49
CA LEU A 207 4.61 -9.04 2.25
C LEU A 207 4.21 -8.05 3.35
N LEU A 208 4.45 -8.38 4.63
CA LEU A 208 4.21 -7.47 5.76
C LEU A 208 4.98 -6.14 5.65
N THR A 209 6.25 -6.17 5.24
CA THR A 209 7.04 -4.94 5.08
C THR A 209 6.54 -4.08 3.93
N VAL A 210 6.22 -4.70 2.79
CA VAL A 210 5.62 -4.02 1.64
C VAL A 210 4.30 -3.38 2.03
N PHE A 211 3.44 -4.09 2.77
CA PHE A 211 2.17 -3.56 3.27
C PHE A 211 2.35 -2.34 4.18
N SER A 212 3.29 -2.41 5.13
CA SER A 212 3.60 -1.29 6.02
C SER A 212 4.13 -0.07 5.24
N PHE A 213 5.04 -0.29 4.29
CA PHE A 213 5.63 0.76 3.47
C PHE A 213 4.60 1.41 2.54
N SER A 214 3.89 0.60 1.78
CA SER A 214 2.79 1.00 0.88
C SER A 214 1.70 1.77 1.61
N GLY A 215 1.20 1.21 2.71
CA GLY A 215 0.10 1.80 3.48
C GLY A 215 0.43 3.18 4.03
N TYR A 216 1.66 3.39 4.49
CA TYR A 216 2.13 4.69 4.97
C TYR A 216 2.15 5.77 3.87
N HIS A 217 2.72 5.45 2.71
CA HIS A 217 2.78 6.39 1.57
C HIS A 217 1.38 6.77 1.08
N VAL A 218 0.51 5.77 0.95
CA VAL A 218 -0.88 5.95 0.51
C VAL A 218 -1.66 6.82 1.51
N PHE A 219 -1.43 6.63 2.81
CA PHE A 219 -2.11 7.39 3.86
C PHE A 219 -1.63 8.84 3.93
N LEU A 220 -0.32 9.10 3.93
CA LEU A 220 0.23 10.46 3.98
C LEU A 220 -0.27 11.34 2.82
N ASN A 221 -0.36 10.75 1.63
CA ASN A 221 -0.87 11.45 0.47
C ASN A 221 -2.35 11.85 0.64
N LEU A 222 -3.12 11.05 1.38
CA LEU A 222 -4.52 11.33 1.69
C LEU A 222 -4.67 12.43 2.75
N ASP A 223 -3.79 12.45 3.75
CA ASP A 223 -3.78 13.49 4.79
C ASP A 223 -3.41 14.86 4.19
N ARG A 224 -2.43 14.90 3.28
CA ARG A 224 -2.08 16.12 2.53
C ARG A 224 -3.24 16.64 1.66
N LEU A 225 -4.04 15.74 1.08
CA LEU A 225 -5.24 16.10 0.32
C LEU A 225 -6.33 16.67 1.24
N SER A 226 -6.55 16.07 2.41
CA SER A 226 -7.53 16.54 3.39
C SER A 226 -7.11 17.87 4.04
N ALA A 227 -5.81 18.14 4.15
CA ALA A 227 -5.24 19.38 4.66
C ALA A 227 -5.12 20.48 3.59
N GLY A 228 -5.56 20.21 2.34
CA GLY A 228 -5.66 21.19 1.28
C GLY A 228 -6.51 22.42 1.69
N PRO A 229 -6.27 23.59 1.07
CA PRO A 229 -6.43 24.89 1.70
C PRO A 229 -7.86 25.13 2.18
N SER A 230 -8.05 24.95 3.48
CA SER A 230 -9.08 25.67 4.21
C SER A 230 -8.73 27.15 4.06
N LEU A 231 -9.45 27.85 3.17
CA LEU A 231 -9.25 29.26 2.82
C LEU A 231 -9.25 30.20 4.06
N PRO A 232 -8.76 31.43 3.90
CA PRO A 232 -7.75 32.06 4.74
C PRO A 232 -8.27 32.41 6.14
N MET A 233 -7.44 32.17 7.15
CA MET A 233 -7.58 32.90 8.40
C MET A 233 -7.40 34.39 8.09
N SER A 234 -8.54 35.08 8.07
CA SER A 234 -8.78 36.52 8.14
C SER A 234 -7.55 37.40 7.94
N GLN A 235 -7.57 38.18 6.85
CA GLN A 235 -6.82 39.43 6.77
C GLN A 235 -7.14 40.27 8.01
N THR A 236 -6.27 40.23 9.01
CA THR A 236 -6.06 41.38 9.88
C THR A 236 -4.88 42.10 9.29
N SER A 237 -5.18 43.16 8.56
CA SER A 237 -4.22 44.10 8.02
C SER A 237 -3.43 44.72 9.17
N THR A 238 -2.27 44.18 9.48
CA THR A 238 -1.21 44.86 10.24
C THR A 238 0.13 44.47 9.65
N ASN A 239 0.60 45.27 8.69
CA ASN A 239 2.00 45.60 8.39
C ASN A 239 3.07 44.63 8.92
N ALA A 240 3.11 43.40 8.39
CA ALA A 240 4.22 42.49 8.61
C ALA A 240 4.72 42.00 7.26
N SER A 241 5.97 42.34 6.97
CA SER A 241 6.70 42.06 5.75
C SER A 241 6.59 40.58 5.35
N PRO A 242 6.36 40.24 4.08
CA PRO A 242 6.27 38.85 3.64
C PRO A 242 7.63 38.17 3.82
N ILE A 243 7.67 37.15 4.68
CA ILE A 243 8.83 36.27 4.83
C ILE A 243 8.95 35.43 3.56
N GLN A 244 9.80 35.90 2.65
CA GLN A 244 10.16 35.23 1.43
C GLN A 244 11.15 34.11 1.77
N PHE A 245 10.70 32.86 1.78
CA PHE A 245 11.59 31.70 1.88
C PHE A 245 12.34 31.51 0.55
N THR A 246 13.35 32.35 0.34
CA THR A 246 14.39 32.12 -0.67
C THR A 246 15.33 31.06 -0.14
N THR A 247 15.16 29.82 -0.60
CA THR A 247 16.19 28.79 -0.47
C THR A 247 17.32 29.17 -1.43
N ARG A 248 18.17 30.13 -1.02
CA ARG A 248 19.49 30.28 -1.63
C ARG A 248 20.28 29.03 -1.28
N ILE A 249 20.34 28.08 -2.22
CA ILE A 249 21.39 27.07 -2.24
C ILE A 249 22.67 27.85 -2.55
N MET A 250 23.37 28.27 -1.49
CA MET A 250 24.76 28.68 -1.62
C MET A 250 25.55 27.40 -1.92
N THR A 251 25.79 27.16 -3.20
CA THR A 251 26.89 26.31 -3.65
C THR A 251 28.19 27.04 -3.28
N ASP A 252 28.62 26.87 -2.03
CA ASP A 252 29.99 27.18 -1.62
C ASP A 252 30.89 26.14 -2.27
N GLY A 253 31.41 26.49 -3.43
CA GLY A 253 32.30 25.64 -4.20
C GLY A 253 32.65 26.24 -5.54
N GLU A 254 33.29 27.42 -5.53
CA GLU A 254 34.45 27.72 -6.39
C GLU A 254 35.03 29.09 -6.03
N ARG A 255 36.08 29.10 -5.21
CA ARG A 255 37.01 30.24 -5.13
C ARG A 255 38.43 29.69 -5.26
N ALA A 256 38.85 29.48 -6.50
CA ALA A 256 40.24 29.54 -6.89
C ALA A 256 40.30 29.93 -8.38
N ASP A 257 40.70 31.18 -8.58
CA ASP A 257 41.54 31.67 -9.67
C ASP A 257 40.99 31.91 -11.10
N ALA A 258 41.55 33.00 -11.65
CA ALA A 258 41.67 33.38 -13.06
C ALA A 258 40.40 33.94 -13.74
N ILE A 259 40.30 35.27 -13.91
CA ILE A 259 40.76 36.00 -15.12
C ILE A 259 39.99 35.57 -16.37
N GLU A 260 38.98 36.33 -16.79
CA GLU A 260 38.89 36.87 -18.16
C GLU A 260 37.70 37.85 -18.32
N SER A 261 38.09 39.10 -18.58
CA SER A 261 37.44 40.11 -19.42
C SER A 261 36.21 39.72 -20.24
N TYR A 262 35.12 40.48 -20.05
CA TYR A 262 34.29 40.93 -21.18
C TYR A 262 33.85 42.39 -20.99
N GLU A 263 34.62 43.25 -21.66
CA GLU A 263 34.25 44.41 -22.46
C GLU A 263 33.00 45.23 -22.08
N LEU A 264 33.27 46.41 -21.54
CA LEU A 264 32.38 47.56 -21.51
C LEU A 264 32.78 48.51 -22.65
N SER A 265 32.15 48.35 -23.81
CA SER A 265 32.16 49.28 -24.95
C SER A 265 30.68 49.61 -25.24
N THR A 266 30.21 50.84 -25.40
CA THR A 266 30.87 52.11 -25.71
C THR A 266 29.90 53.25 -25.37
N LEU A 267 30.43 54.34 -24.80
CA LEU A 267 29.88 55.68 -24.94
C LEU A 267 29.70 56.02 -26.44
N ASN A 268 28.70 56.82 -26.81
CA ASN A 268 28.81 58.29 -26.89
C ASN A 268 27.54 58.91 -27.54
N PRO A 269 27.47 60.22 -27.83
CA PRO A 269 26.57 61.24 -27.27
C PRO A 269 25.44 61.58 -28.28
N THR A 270 24.53 62.55 -28.12
CA THR A 270 24.74 63.99 -28.35
C THR A 270 23.36 64.71 -28.29
N THR A 271 23.31 65.82 -27.54
CA THR A 271 22.67 67.13 -27.83
C THR A 271 21.24 67.33 -28.35
N SER A 272 20.63 68.35 -27.73
CA SER A 272 19.74 69.43 -28.25
C SER A 272 18.31 69.08 -28.68
N GLY A 273 17.29 69.91 -28.47
CA GLY A 273 17.27 71.28 -27.95
C GLY A 273 15.86 71.82 -27.67
N THR A 274 15.90 72.91 -26.90
CA THR A 274 15.11 74.16 -26.87
C THR A 274 13.82 74.34 -27.72
N SER A 275 12.86 75.05 -27.09
CA SER A 275 11.76 75.89 -27.64
C SER A 275 10.56 75.18 -28.26
N ARG A 276 9.29 75.52 -27.97
CA ARG A 276 8.65 76.79 -27.59
C ARG A 276 7.53 76.57 -26.57
#